data_AF-A0A8J7BC38-F1
#
_entry.id   AF-A0A8J7BC38-F1
#
_cell.length_a   1.000
_cell.length_b   1.000
_cell.length_c   1.000
_cell.angle_alpha   90.00
_cell.angle_beta   90.00
_cell.angle_gamma   90.00
#
_symmetry.space_group_name_H-M   'P 1'
#
loop_
_entity.id
_entity.type
_entity.pdbx_description
1 polymer ?
#
loop_
_entity_poly.entity_id
_entity_poly.type
_entity_poly.pdbx_seq_one_letter_code
_entity_poly.pdbx_strand_id
1 'polypeptide(L)'
;MTASAITALHLGNFKAFANLQRIPLKPLTLIYGPNSSGKSSIIHSLLLARHGLETGELDAYSTSIGGDAVDLGGFGQYVYRRDRTNRVEWGLELDPRQLSGPLKEFLQPIDSLTVSITIGLDGDEVRVQSFSLEGDGDEIIYMSARRGGEILRCDRLNYDHPIIAQIIDATVATQTTATQITDTDREAIKAAINELAPEITAQALNWLPPGIIFNLEEGEPTKPKKNWKLRGVLSAAVAAGAITGPVGMTLGAATLAGAAAFTRAMSPIGSGGSGDRQQDLVTVLQFWLIRRLHDLILGISQAIESDFKHFRYLGPFRSYPPRHFGAARQQDPNWDAGGGAAWQTLLTNAKVREKVNYWLSDPERMKTPYELVLRELIAGSDLAADLLPLINEGFQQLAVKLIAHASSFGSETQSEVERLMGDFEASPAHEVHTLPEIEELVSILLDTEEVSESWIKQLTAASSERTVNLVLVDQRSQTPVSHRDVGIGVSQVMPILVSCYALEKAKVAIEQPELHLHPRLQSELADVFIESALGEQKNTFILETHSEHLLLRIMRRMRETYSGTLPEGCLPITPEDVCVLYVDPAGASSIVQEMPLNPRGELVRAWPGGFFEEGLDEVFA
;
A
#
# COMPACT_ATOMS: atom_id res chain seq x y z
N MET A 1 -4.45 -16.48 6.85
CA MET A 1 -3.71 -15.81 5.75
C MET A 1 -3.79 -14.31 5.95
N THR A 2 -2.66 -13.63 6.05
CA THR A 2 -1.97 -13.27 7.30
C THR A 2 -1.95 -11.74 7.37
N ALA A 3 -1.89 -11.17 8.58
CA ALA A 3 -1.72 -9.74 8.77
C ALA A 3 -0.36 -9.26 8.20
N SER A 4 -0.08 -7.97 8.27
CA SER A 4 1.23 -7.42 7.90
C SER A 4 2.35 -8.11 8.68
N ALA A 5 3.37 -8.63 8.00
CA ALA A 5 4.52 -9.21 8.67
C ALA A 5 5.29 -8.16 9.50
N ILE A 6 5.27 -6.89 9.11
CA ILE A 6 5.94 -5.81 9.85
C ILE A 6 5.16 -5.49 11.14
N THR A 7 5.85 -5.55 12.29
CA THR A 7 5.30 -5.33 13.65
C THR A 7 5.93 -4.13 14.37
N ALA A 8 7.11 -3.67 13.97
CA ALA A 8 7.71 -2.45 14.51
C ALA A 8 8.68 -1.78 13.54
N LEU A 9 8.90 -0.47 13.73
CA LEU A 9 9.93 0.34 13.09
C LEU A 9 11.00 0.70 14.11
N HIS A 10 12.28 0.55 13.74
CA HIS A 10 13.43 1.02 14.50
C HIS A 10 14.00 2.27 13.83
N LEU A 11 14.17 3.35 14.59
CA LEU A 11 14.63 4.64 14.05
C LEU A 11 15.56 5.36 15.02
N GLY A 12 16.79 5.64 14.59
CA GLY A 12 17.80 6.36 15.37
C GLY A 12 18.56 7.37 14.52
N ASN A 13 19.09 8.40 15.17
CA ASN A 13 19.82 9.49 14.51
C ASN A 13 19.07 10.13 13.32
N PHE A 14 17.74 10.18 13.37
CA PHE A 14 16.88 10.71 12.30
C PHE A 14 16.03 11.88 12.80
N LYS A 15 16.23 13.06 12.19
CA LYS A 15 15.55 14.32 12.48
C LYS A 15 15.54 14.67 13.97
N ALA A 16 14.42 14.43 14.65
CA ALA A 16 14.24 14.73 16.07
C ALA A 16 14.77 13.62 16.99
N PHE A 17 14.96 12.40 16.48
CA PHE A 17 15.39 11.25 17.27
C PHE A 17 16.92 11.13 17.26
N ALA A 18 17.53 11.24 18.45
CA ALA A 18 18.96 11.01 18.63
C ALA A 18 19.24 9.52 18.80
N ASN A 19 18.64 8.92 19.83
CA ASN A 19 18.82 7.51 20.16
C ASN A 19 17.85 6.63 19.37
N LEU A 20 18.22 5.37 19.15
CA LEU A 20 17.36 4.36 18.55
C LEU A 20 16.02 4.24 19.32
N GLN A 21 14.91 4.43 18.61
CA GLN A 21 13.55 4.25 19.10
C GLN A 21 12.94 3.00 18.47
N ARG A 22 12.26 2.18 19.27
CA ARG A 22 11.39 1.09 18.77
C ARG A 22 9.94 1.59 18.76
N ILE A 23 9.33 1.60 17.58
CA ILE A 23 8.00 2.13 17.32
C ILE A 23 7.11 0.95 16.92
N PRO A 24 6.29 0.41 17.84
CA PRO A 24 5.38 -0.69 17.53
C PRO A 24 4.32 -0.25 16.52
N LEU A 25 3.98 -1.16 15.60
CA LEU A 25 2.97 -0.98 14.57
C LEU A 25 1.88 -2.03 14.75
N LYS A 26 0.63 -1.55 14.84
CA LYS A 26 -0.59 -2.36 14.94
C LYS A 26 -1.57 -1.96 13.83
N PRO A 27 -2.65 -2.74 13.58
CA PRO A 27 -3.68 -2.39 12.59
C PRO A 27 -4.10 -0.92 12.63
N LEU A 28 -4.22 -0.35 13.83
CA LEU A 28 -4.38 1.09 14.06
C LEU A 28 -3.24 1.62 14.94
N THR A 29 -2.34 2.40 14.37
CA THR A 29 -1.27 3.09 15.11
C THR A 29 -1.53 4.58 15.10
N LEU A 30 -1.77 5.18 16.27
CA LEU A 30 -2.05 6.61 16.44
C LEU A 30 -0.84 7.30 17.06
N ILE A 31 -0.37 8.39 16.45
CA ILE A 31 0.81 9.13 16.88
C ILE A 31 0.36 10.53 17.34
N TYR A 32 0.50 10.78 18.64
CA TYR A 32 0.21 12.03 19.33
C TYR A 32 1.48 12.71 19.83
N GLY A 33 1.35 13.97 20.24
CA GLY A 33 2.44 14.77 20.79
C GLY A 33 2.37 16.23 20.37
N PRO A 34 3.10 17.13 21.05
CA PRO A 34 3.13 18.55 20.75
C PRO A 34 3.56 18.86 19.31
N ASN A 35 3.26 20.06 18.83
CA ASN A 35 3.80 20.53 17.57
C ASN A 35 5.33 20.53 17.62
N SER A 36 5.97 20.16 16.50
CA SER A 36 7.42 20.05 16.40
C SER A 36 8.08 19.01 17.33
N SER A 37 7.31 18.09 17.93
CA SER A 37 7.87 17.01 18.74
C SER A 37 8.53 15.88 17.93
N GLY A 38 8.36 15.84 16.61
CA GLY A 38 8.99 14.84 15.75
C GLY A 38 8.05 13.73 15.23
N LYS A 39 6.74 13.83 15.45
CA LYS A 39 5.72 12.88 14.94
C LYS A 39 5.91 12.54 13.45
N SER A 40 5.99 13.56 12.59
CA SER A 40 6.13 13.37 11.15
C SER A 40 7.47 12.71 10.77
N SER A 41 8.49 12.75 11.64
CA SER A 41 9.76 12.04 11.40
C SER A 41 9.56 10.53 11.28
N ILE A 42 8.57 9.97 11.99
CA ILE A 42 8.19 8.56 11.89
C ILE A 42 7.69 8.26 10.47
N ILE A 43 6.70 9.00 9.98
CA ILE A 43 6.14 8.82 8.64
C ILE A 43 7.19 9.09 7.56
N HIS A 44 7.97 10.17 7.69
CA HIS A 44 9.00 10.55 6.72
C HIS A 44 10.10 9.48 6.59
N SER A 45 10.45 8.76 7.67
CA SER A 45 11.40 7.64 7.61
C SER A 45 10.87 6.46 6.76
N LEU A 46 9.55 6.20 6.81
CA LEU A 46 8.90 5.17 5.99
C LEU A 46 8.81 5.61 4.53
N LEU A 47 8.58 6.90 4.27
CA LEU A 47 8.63 7.48 2.92
C LEU A 47 10.04 7.39 2.31
N LEU A 48 11.07 7.71 3.10
CA LEU A 48 12.46 7.54 2.70
C LEU A 48 12.76 6.08 2.38
N ALA A 49 12.36 5.14 3.25
CA ALA A 49 12.56 3.71 3.02
C ALA A 49 11.84 3.23 1.76
N ARG A 50 10.58 3.64 1.55
CA ARG A 50 9.83 3.31 0.33
C ARG A 50 10.56 3.78 -0.92
N HIS A 51 11.06 5.02 -0.90
CA HIS A 51 11.79 5.62 -2.01
C HIS A 51 13.11 4.88 -2.25
N GLY A 52 13.92 4.67 -1.22
CA GLY A 52 15.19 3.97 -1.33
C GLY A 52 15.05 2.50 -1.77
N LEU A 53 13.98 1.80 -1.37
CA LEU A 53 13.66 0.45 -1.87
C LEU A 53 13.29 0.44 -3.36
N GLU A 54 12.78 1.56 -3.89
CA GLU A 54 12.35 1.70 -5.29
C GLU A 54 13.44 2.21 -6.22
N THR A 55 14.24 3.16 -5.76
CA THR A 55 15.22 3.89 -6.59
C THR A 55 16.67 3.58 -6.23
N GLY A 56 16.93 3.07 -5.02
CA GLY A 56 18.28 2.99 -4.43
C GLY A 56 18.82 4.32 -3.92
N GLU A 57 18.08 5.43 -4.07
CA GLU A 57 18.54 6.77 -3.67
C GLU A 57 18.36 6.98 -2.16
N LEU A 58 19.47 7.26 -1.47
CA LEU A 58 19.51 7.50 -0.02
C LEU A 58 19.61 8.99 0.32
N ASP A 59 20.21 9.82 -0.56
CA ASP A 59 20.31 11.28 -0.40
C ASP A 59 19.08 12.01 -0.95
N ALA A 60 17.89 11.48 -0.65
CA ALA A 60 16.65 11.92 -1.28
C ALA A 60 16.22 13.31 -0.78
N TYR A 61 15.92 14.21 -1.73
CA TYR A 61 15.26 15.50 -1.45
C TYR A 61 13.75 15.33 -1.47
N SER A 62 13.22 14.81 -2.57
CA SER A 62 11.81 14.42 -2.72
C SER A 62 11.66 12.90 -2.66
N THR A 63 10.49 12.40 -2.23
CA THR A 63 10.19 10.96 -2.24
C THR A 63 9.22 10.61 -3.36
N SER A 64 9.15 9.33 -3.76
CA SER A 64 8.34 8.90 -4.91
C SER A 64 6.83 9.03 -4.68
N ILE A 65 6.39 9.08 -3.43
CA ILE A 65 4.96 9.15 -3.07
C ILE A 65 4.62 10.32 -2.14
N GLY A 66 5.62 11.10 -1.68
CA GLY A 66 5.42 12.21 -0.74
C GLY A 66 4.94 13.51 -1.40
N GLY A 67 5.06 13.61 -2.72
CA GLY A 67 4.77 14.85 -3.47
C GLY A 67 5.60 16.04 -2.95
N ASP A 68 5.08 17.24 -3.13
CA ASP A 68 5.64 18.48 -2.56
C ASP A 68 5.31 18.63 -1.06
N ALA A 69 4.40 17.81 -0.53
CA ALA A 69 4.06 17.83 0.89
C ALA A 69 5.22 17.37 1.78
N VAL A 70 6.15 16.56 1.25
CA VAL A 70 7.28 16.02 2.00
C VAL A 70 8.59 16.29 1.27
N ASP A 71 9.32 17.28 1.77
CA ASP A 71 10.73 17.52 1.46
C ASP A 71 11.61 16.95 2.58
N LEU A 72 12.44 15.98 2.24
CA LEU A 72 13.45 15.40 3.13
C LEU A 72 14.74 16.21 3.14
N GLY A 73 15.02 16.98 2.07
CA GLY A 73 16.17 17.86 1.94
C GLY A 73 17.54 17.16 1.89
N GLY A 74 17.57 15.85 1.64
CA GLY A 74 18.79 15.03 1.63
C GLY A 74 19.27 14.63 3.03
N PHE A 75 20.33 13.82 3.07
CA PHE A 75 20.93 13.23 4.26
C PHE A 75 21.33 14.28 5.29
N GLY A 76 21.91 15.39 4.83
CA GLY A 76 22.29 16.49 5.72
C GLY A 76 21.11 17.13 6.46
N GLN A 77 19.88 16.98 5.96
CA GLN A 77 18.68 17.51 6.62
C GLN A 77 17.99 16.48 7.50
N TYR A 78 17.93 15.22 7.07
CA TYR A 78 17.27 14.18 7.85
C TYR A 78 18.15 13.54 8.93
N VAL A 79 19.48 13.65 8.87
CA VAL A 79 20.36 13.17 9.95
C VAL A 79 20.20 14.05 11.20
N TYR A 80 20.19 13.43 12.38
CA TYR A 80 20.01 14.14 13.66
C TYR A 80 20.99 15.30 13.81
N ARG A 81 20.46 16.48 14.18
CA ARG A 81 21.18 17.76 14.27
C ARG A 81 21.91 18.21 13.00
N ARG A 82 21.60 17.61 11.85
CA ARG A 82 22.32 17.85 10.59
C ARG A 82 23.82 17.53 10.69
N ASP A 83 24.20 16.72 11.68
CA ASP A 83 25.57 16.29 11.86
C ASP A 83 25.84 15.12 10.90
N ARG A 84 26.47 15.46 9.78
CA ARG A 84 26.78 14.51 8.70
C ARG A 84 27.80 13.43 9.10
N THR A 85 28.41 13.54 10.27
CA THR A 85 29.32 12.50 10.79
C THR A 85 28.56 11.36 11.48
N ASN A 86 27.30 11.59 11.85
CA ASN A 86 26.43 10.56 12.40
C ASN A 86 25.97 9.58 11.33
N ARG A 87 25.46 8.44 11.79
CA ARG A 87 24.84 7.42 10.94
C ARG A 87 23.38 7.29 11.33
N VAL A 88 22.50 7.34 10.35
CA VAL A 88 21.08 7.07 10.54
C VAL A 88 20.89 5.58 10.74
N GLU A 89 20.17 5.20 11.78
CA GLU A 89 19.80 3.81 12.06
C GLU A 89 18.34 3.63 11.66
N TRP A 90 18.09 2.63 10.81
CA TRP A 90 16.74 2.30 10.37
C TRP A 90 16.58 0.78 10.36
N GLY A 91 15.44 0.28 10.86
CA GLY A 91 15.16 -1.14 10.83
C GLY A 91 13.68 -1.46 10.94
N LEU A 92 13.33 -2.72 10.68
CA LEU A 92 11.99 -3.25 10.84
C LEU A 92 12.04 -4.53 11.66
N GLU A 93 11.06 -4.68 12.54
CA GLU A 93 10.75 -5.95 13.18
C GLU A 93 9.63 -6.64 12.39
N LEU A 94 9.81 -7.94 12.13
CA LEU A 94 8.89 -8.79 11.39
C LEU A 94 8.43 -9.95 12.28
N ASP A 95 7.15 -10.34 12.16
CA ASP A 95 6.60 -11.60 12.65
C ASP A 95 6.84 -12.71 11.62
N PRO A 96 7.75 -13.66 11.88
CA PRO A 96 8.09 -14.73 10.94
C PRO A 96 6.91 -15.61 10.55
N ARG A 97 5.90 -15.74 11.42
CA ARG A 97 4.72 -16.59 11.19
C ARG A 97 3.81 -16.03 10.11
N GLN A 98 3.93 -14.74 9.81
CA GLN A 98 3.15 -14.00 8.82
C GLN A 98 3.81 -13.95 7.44
N LEU A 99 5.09 -14.31 7.35
CA LEU A 99 5.82 -14.50 6.09
C LEU A 99 5.26 -15.70 5.31
N SER A 100 5.64 -15.80 4.04
CA SER A 100 5.13 -16.83 3.11
C SER A 100 6.23 -17.69 2.52
N GLY A 101 5.84 -18.87 2.01
CA GLY A 101 6.75 -19.78 1.32
C GLY A 101 7.85 -20.37 2.22
N PRO A 102 8.99 -20.76 1.63
CA PRO A 102 10.10 -21.40 2.36
C PRO A 102 10.68 -20.54 3.49
N LEU A 103 10.57 -19.21 3.38
CA LEU A 103 11.08 -18.29 4.39
C LEU A 103 10.37 -18.47 5.73
N LYS A 104 9.06 -18.74 5.72
CA LYS A 104 8.28 -19.01 6.93
C LYS A 104 8.78 -20.26 7.66
N GLU A 105 9.02 -21.35 6.92
CA GLU A 105 9.50 -22.61 7.50
C GLU A 105 10.90 -22.46 8.08
N PHE A 106 11.73 -21.70 7.39
CA PHE A 106 13.10 -21.44 7.77
C PHE A 106 13.22 -20.59 9.04
N LEU A 107 12.29 -19.64 9.24
CA LEU A 107 12.29 -18.75 10.39
C LEU A 107 11.38 -19.25 11.54
N GLN A 108 10.85 -20.47 11.48
CA GLN A 108 10.03 -21.04 12.57
C GLN A 108 10.69 -21.06 13.96
N PRO A 109 12.03 -21.21 14.11
CA PRO A 109 12.64 -21.26 15.43
C PRO A 109 12.60 -19.94 16.21
N ILE A 110 12.25 -18.82 15.57
CA ILE A 110 12.26 -17.50 16.18
C ILE A 110 10.86 -16.89 16.18
N ASP A 111 10.55 -16.09 17.20
CA ASP A 111 9.27 -15.38 17.33
C ASP A 111 9.28 -14.00 16.66
N SER A 112 10.46 -13.40 16.52
CA SER A 112 10.66 -12.07 15.96
C SER A 112 11.95 -11.99 15.14
N LEU A 113 11.91 -11.30 14.01
CA LEU A 113 13.06 -11.04 13.14
C LEU A 113 13.25 -9.54 12.97
N THR A 114 14.40 -9.01 13.37
CA THR A 114 14.78 -7.60 13.14
C THR A 114 15.74 -7.51 11.96
N VAL A 115 15.43 -6.61 11.02
CA VAL A 115 16.24 -6.28 9.85
C VAL A 115 16.66 -4.83 9.98
N SER A 116 17.96 -4.56 10.09
CA SER A 116 18.47 -3.20 10.33
C SER A 116 19.53 -2.81 9.31
N ILE A 117 19.55 -1.53 8.96
CA ILE A 117 20.61 -0.89 8.18
C ILE A 117 21.10 0.37 8.88
N THR A 118 22.34 0.75 8.58
CA THR A 118 22.83 2.09 8.88
C THR A 118 23.17 2.83 7.61
N ILE A 119 22.82 4.12 7.55
CA ILE A 119 23.06 4.99 6.40
C ILE A 119 24.00 6.12 6.83
N GLY A 120 25.02 6.39 6.03
CA GLY A 120 25.98 7.45 6.33
C GLY A 120 26.85 7.80 5.12
N LEU A 121 27.69 8.82 5.29
CA LEU A 121 28.61 9.25 4.24
C LEU A 121 29.79 8.29 4.08
N ASP A 122 30.10 7.94 2.83
CA ASP A 122 31.40 7.42 2.39
C ASP A 122 32.00 8.43 1.40
N GLY A 123 32.97 9.22 1.88
CA GLY A 123 33.39 10.43 1.19
C GLY A 123 32.25 11.46 1.13
N ASP A 124 31.83 11.82 -0.08
CA ASP A 124 30.73 12.76 -0.32
C ASP A 124 29.38 12.06 -0.62
N GLU A 125 29.39 10.73 -0.82
CA GLU A 125 28.20 9.98 -1.20
C GLU A 125 27.51 9.34 0.01
N VAL A 126 26.17 9.34 0.00
CA VAL A 126 25.36 8.70 1.03
C VAL A 126 25.14 7.23 0.65
N ARG A 127 25.55 6.31 1.53
CA ARG A 127 25.54 4.86 1.27
C ARG A 127 25.08 4.07 2.49
N VAL A 128 24.64 2.83 2.26
CA VAL A 128 24.43 1.86 3.34
C VAL A 128 25.79 1.45 3.91
N GLN A 129 25.99 1.68 5.20
CA GLN A 129 27.24 1.44 5.93
C GLN A 129 27.26 0.08 6.63
N SER A 130 26.09 -0.41 7.04
CA SER A 130 25.94 -1.75 7.61
C SER A 130 24.56 -2.33 7.38
N PHE A 131 24.47 -3.64 7.47
CA PHE A 131 23.24 -4.44 7.46
C PHE A 131 23.34 -5.50 8.55
N SER A 132 22.26 -5.72 9.31
CA SER A 132 22.18 -6.81 10.28
C SER A 132 20.83 -7.51 10.25
N LEU A 133 20.86 -8.78 10.62
CA LEU A 133 19.69 -9.57 10.97
C LEU A 133 19.83 -10.05 12.42
N GLU A 134 18.76 -9.93 13.19
CA GLU A 134 18.67 -10.41 14.57
C GLU A 134 17.39 -11.23 14.74
N GLY A 135 17.47 -12.39 15.38
CA GLY A 135 16.33 -13.23 15.73
C GLY A 135 16.13 -13.21 17.24
N ASP A 136 14.95 -12.82 17.71
CA ASP A 136 14.63 -12.72 19.15
C ASP A 136 15.64 -11.88 19.98
N GLY A 137 16.27 -10.91 19.32
CA GLY A 137 17.28 -10.02 19.89
C GLY A 137 18.72 -10.52 19.80
N ASP A 138 18.94 -11.75 19.32
CA ASP A 138 20.28 -12.31 19.10
C ASP A 138 20.74 -12.08 17.65
N GLU A 139 21.98 -11.61 17.48
CA GLU A 139 22.57 -11.37 16.16
C GLU A 139 22.65 -12.69 15.36
N ILE A 140 22.15 -12.68 14.13
CA ILE A 140 22.30 -13.76 13.14
C ILE A 140 23.50 -13.45 12.26
N ILE A 141 23.48 -12.29 11.62
CA ILE A 141 24.54 -11.82 10.71
C ILE A 141 24.69 -10.31 10.85
N TYR A 142 25.93 -9.85 10.81
CA TYR A 142 26.27 -8.44 10.70
C TYR A 142 27.29 -8.23 9.58
N MET A 143 26.98 -7.30 8.69
CA MET A 143 27.80 -6.93 7.55
C MET A 143 28.09 -5.44 7.57
N SER A 144 29.33 -5.05 7.25
CA SER A 144 29.71 -3.63 7.11
C SER A 144 30.35 -3.33 5.76
N ALA A 145 30.17 -2.09 5.31
CA ALA A 145 30.75 -1.58 4.09
C ALA A 145 32.29 -1.57 4.16
N ARG A 146 32.93 -1.90 3.03
CA ARG A 146 34.38 -1.74 2.84
C ARG A 146 34.68 -0.45 2.08
N ARG A 147 35.96 -0.08 2.00
CA ARG A 147 36.41 1.14 1.29
C ARG A 147 35.81 1.20 -0.12
N GLY A 148 35.12 2.29 -0.43
CA GLY A 148 34.40 2.49 -1.69
C GLY A 148 32.89 2.20 -1.59
N GLY A 149 32.42 1.60 -0.50
CA GLY A 149 31.01 1.60 -0.11
C GLY A 149 30.07 0.82 -1.02
N GLU A 150 30.57 0.06 -1.99
CA GLU A 150 29.75 -0.71 -2.94
C GLU A 150 29.41 -2.12 -2.43
N ILE A 151 30.22 -2.64 -1.51
CA ILE A 151 30.13 -4.01 -1.02
C ILE A 151 30.07 -4.01 0.51
N LEU A 152 29.06 -4.69 1.03
CA LEU A 152 28.98 -5.11 2.43
C LEU A 152 29.70 -6.45 2.56
N ARG A 153 30.55 -6.60 3.57
CA ARG A 153 31.21 -7.88 3.87
C ARG A 153 30.82 -8.30 5.27
N CYS A 154 30.46 -9.56 5.44
CA CYS A 154 30.13 -10.13 6.73
C CYS A 154 31.33 -10.01 7.68
N ASP A 155 31.11 -9.40 8.84
CA ASP A 155 32.08 -9.34 9.94
C ASP A 155 31.79 -10.42 10.97
N ARG A 156 30.51 -10.73 11.18
CA ARG A 156 30.04 -11.67 12.20
C ARG A 156 28.87 -12.48 11.66
N LEU A 157 28.94 -13.78 11.88
CA LEU A 157 27.89 -14.75 11.60
C LEU A 157 27.77 -15.64 12.83
N ASN A 158 26.62 -15.60 13.50
CA ASN A 158 26.42 -16.34 14.73
C ASN A 158 26.10 -17.81 14.45
N TYR A 159 27.13 -18.65 14.49
CA TYR A 159 27.00 -20.09 14.30
C TYR A 159 26.03 -20.75 15.29
N ASP A 160 25.99 -20.26 16.52
CA ASP A 160 25.19 -20.86 17.60
C ASP A 160 23.71 -20.45 17.52
N HIS A 161 23.35 -19.51 16.63
CA HIS A 161 21.97 -19.08 16.44
C HIS A 161 21.10 -20.20 15.87
N PRO A 162 19.87 -20.43 16.38
CA PRO A 162 18.99 -21.53 15.94
C PRO A 162 18.78 -21.61 14.42
N ILE A 163 18.65 -20.46 13.76
CA ILE A 163 18.52 -20.35 12.31
C ILE A 163 19.77 -20.88 11.58
N ILE A 164 20.96 -20.53 12.05
CA ILE A 164 22.21 -20.99 11.43
C ILE A 164 22.42 -22.48 11.70
N ALA A 165 22.16 -22.93 12.92
CA ALA A 165 22.17 -24.35 13.26
C ALA A 165 21.23 -25.17 12.36
N GLN A 166 20.00 -24.67 12.11
CA GLN A 166 19.05 -25.31 11.20
C GLN A 166 19.56 -25.36 9.75
N ILE A 167 20.20 -24.29 9.24
CA ILE A 167 20.84 -24.31 7.91
C ILE A 167 21.87 -25.44 7.81
N ILE A 168 22.69 -25.56 8.84
CA ILE A 168 23.80 -26.50 8.89
C ILE A 168 23.25 -27.92 8.97
N ASP A 169 22.32 -28.19 9.90
CA ASP A 169 21.69 -29.49 10.07
C ASP A 169 20.95 -29.93 8.79
N ALA A 170 20.20 -29.02 8.16
CA ALA A 170 19.51 -29.30 6.89
C ALA A 170 20.50 -29.56 5.74
N THR A 171 21.62 -28.84 5.70
CA THR A 171 22.66 -29.05 4.69
C THR A 171 23.33 -30.40 4.89
N VAL A 172 23.73 -30.75 6.11
CA VAL A 172 24.35 -32.04 6.42
C VAL A 172 23.40 -33.19 6.10
N ALA A 173 22.12 -33.09 6.50
CA ALA A 173 21.12 -34.12 6.24
C ALA A 173 20.83 -34.33 4.75
N THR A 174 20.95 -33.29 3.92
CA THR A 174 20.63 -33.37 2.48
C THR A 174 21.82 -33.70 1.60
N GLN A 175 23.03 -33.32 2.02
CA GLN A 175 24.24 -33.40 1.20
C GLN A 175 25.22 -34.46 1.68
N THR A 176 24.99 -35.08 2.84
CA THR A 176 25.91 -36.09 3.40
C THR A 176 25.16 -37.34 3.86
N THR A 177 25.90 -38.43 4.01
CA THR A 177 25.40 -39.69 4.60
C THR A 177 25.46 -39.68 6.13
N ALA A 178 25.95 -38.59 6.74
CA ALA A 178 26.07 -38.47 8.18
C ALA A 178 24.69 -38.27 8.82
N THR A 179 24.32 -39.16 9.74
CA THR A 179 23.04 -39.11 10.44
C THR A 179 23.05 -38.21 11.68
N GLN A 180 24.23 -37.87 12.22
CA GLN A 180 24.41 -37.01 13.40
C GLN A 180 25.73 -36.22 13.31
N ILE A 181 25.70 -34.96 13.75
CA ILE A 181 26.87 -34.07 13.88
C ILE A 181 27.43 -34.21 15.30
N THR A 182 28.69 -34.63 15.43
CA THR A 182 29.38 -34.74 16.73
C THR A 182 29.87 -33.38 17.23
N ASP A 183 30.17 -33.24 18.52
CA ASP A 183 30.74 -31.98 19.07
C ASP A 183 32.07 -31.60 18.38
N THR A 184 32.88 -32.59 18.02
CA THR A 184 34.10 -32.40 17.23
C THR A 184 33.83 -31.95 15.79
N ASP A 185 32.71 -32.38 15.18
CA ASP A 185 32.29 -31.87 13.87
C ASP A 185 31.84 -30.40 14.01
N ARG A 186 31.11 -30.06 15.09
CA ARG A 186 30.64 -28.68 15.35
C ARG A 186 31.80 -27.69 15.48
N GLU A 187 32.85 -28.03 16.23
CA GLU A 187 34.03 -27.17 16.39
C GLU A 187 34.76 -26.95 15.06
N ALA A 188 34.92 -28.00 14.24
CA ALA A 188 35.53 -27.88 12.90
C ALA A 188 34.70 -26.98 11.97
N ILE A 189 33.37 -27.13 12.00
CA ILE A 189 32.44 -26.30 11.22
C ILE A 189 32.50 -24.84 11.70
N LYS A 190 32.53 -24.60 13.01
CA LYS A 190 32.62 -23.26 13.60
C LYS A 190 33.91 -22.54 13.17
N ALA A 191 35.04 -23.24 13.22
CA ALA A 191 36.31 -22.72 12.72
C ALA A 191 36.23 -22.36 11.22
N ALA A 192 35.67 -23.25 10.40
CA ALA A 192 35.53 -23.01 8.96
C ALA A 192 34.58 -21.86 8.63
N ILE A 193 33.49 -21.68 9.38
CA ILE A 193 32.55 -20.56 9.18
C ILE A 193 33.20 -19.23 9.52
N ASN A 194 34.01 -19.18 10.58
CA ASN A 194 34.76 -17.98 10.93
C ASN A 194 35.78 -17.60 9.85
N GLU A 195 36.41 -18.58 9.20
CA GLU A 195 37.28 -18.35 8.04
C GLU A 195 36.51 -17.92 6.79
N LEU A 196 35.27 -18.41 6.61
CA LEU A 196 34.41 -18.09 5.47
C LEU A 196 33.73 -16.72 5.57
N ALA A 197 33.46 -16.23 6.78
CA ALA A 197 32.70 -15.00 6.99
C ALA A 197 33.22 -13.80 6.15
N PRO A 198 34.54 -13.53 6.06
CA PRO A 198 35.06 -12.46 5.21
C PRO A 198 34.81 -12.64 3.71
N GLU A 199 34.53 -13.85 3.22
CA GLU A 199 34.21 -14.10 1.81
C GLU A 199 32.73 -13.83 1.49
N ILE A 200 31.87 -13.83 2.51
CA ILE A 200 30.45 -13.53 2.39
C ILE A 200 30.27 -12.04 2.16
N THR A 201 29.84 -11.68 0.95
CA THR A 201 29.69 -10.30 0.51
C THR A 201 28.30 -10.04 -0.07
N ALA A 202 27.79 -8.81 0.03
CA ALA A 202 26.51 -8.39 -0.53
C ALA A 202 26.64 -6.99 -1.14
N GLN A 203 25.76 -6.64 -2.08
CA GLN A 203 25.74 -5.29 -2.66
C GLN A 203 25.18 -4.28 -1.66
N ALA A 204 25.83 -3.11 -1.56
CA ALA A 204 25.43 -1.99 -0.69
C ALA A 204 24.65 -0.88 -1.43
N LEU A 205 24.40 -1.06 -2.74
CA LEU A 205 23.86 -0.01 -3.62
C LEU A 205 22.35 0.26 -3.43
N ASN A 206 21.64 -0.60 -2.70
CA ASN A 206 20.20 -0.49 -2.46
C ASN A 206 19.90 -0.31 -0.97
N TRP A 207 18.68 0.09 -0.63
CA TRP A 207 18.21 0.19 0.76
C TRP A 207 18.41 -1.12 1.54
N LEU A 208 18.08 -2.26 0.94
CA LEU A 208 18.38 -3.59 1.46
C LEU A 208 19.27 -4.36 0.47
N PRO A 209 20.16 -5.24 0.95
CA PRO A 209 20.97 -6.07 0.08
C PRO A 209 20.07 -7.00 -0.76
N PRO A 210 20.30 -7.13 -2.08
CA PRO A 210 19.55 -8.03 -2.95
C PRO A 210 20.00 -9.50 -2.82
N GLY A 211 20.60 -9.87 -1.68
CA GLY A 211 21.26 -11.15 -1.44
C GLY A 211 22.79 -11.08 -1.47
N ILE A 212 23.40 -12.26 -1.27
CA ILE A 212 24.86 -12.44 -1.23
C ILE A 212 25.43 -12.58 -2.65
N ILE A 213 26.60 -12.00 -2.88
CA ILE A 213 27.38 -12.10 -4.12
C ILE A 213 28.18 -13.41 -4.10
N PHE A 214 28.07 -14.19 -5.17
CA PHE A 214 28.89 -15.39 -5.37
C PHE A 214 30.17 -15.00 -6.12
N ASN A 215 31.31 -14.93 -5.43
CA ASN A 215 32.61 -14.84 -6.10
C ASN A 215 33.04 -16.23 -6.60
N LEU A 216 32.44 -16.67 -7.70
CA LEU A 216 33.02 -17.71 -8.55
C LEU A 216 33.64 -16.97 -9.73
N GLU A 217 34.93 -16.62 -9.62
CA GLU A 217 35.80 -15.87 -10.55
C GLU A 217 35.17 -15.23 -11.83
N GLU A 218 35.21 -13.89 -11.86
CA GLU A 218 35.25 -12.93 -13.00
C GLU A 218 34.47 -13.25 -14.31
N GLY A 219 33.37 -12.50 -14.52
CA GLY A 219 32.73 -12.37 -15.84
C GLY A 219 31.42 -11.58 -15.87
N GLU A 220 31.52 -10.25 -15.79
CA GLU A 220 30.49 -9.21 -16.05
C GLU A 220 29.17 -9.17 -15.23
N PRO A 221 28.71 -7.97 -14.83
CA PRO A 221 27.40 -7.79 -14.19
C PRO A 221 26.29 -7.84 -15.24
N THR A 222 25.67 -9.01 -15.45
CA THR A 222 24.50 -9.08 -16.34
C THR A 222 23.21 -8.73 -15.59
N LYS A 223 22.52 -7.72 -16.13
CA LYS A 223 21.22 -7.15 -15.70
C LYS A 223 20.18 -8.22 -15.29
N PRO A 224 19.25 -7.89 -14.37
CA PRO A 224 18.24 -8.83 -13.88
C PRO A 224 17.29 -9.22 -15.02
N LYS A 225 17.36 -10.46 -15.49
CA LYS A 225 16.35 -11.02 -16.40
C LYS A 225 15.13 -11.45 -15.59
N LYS A 226 14.02 -10.73 -15.80
CA LYS A 226 12.66 -11.14 -15.41
C LYS A 226 12.36 -12.56 -15.92
N ASN A 227 11.67 -13.32 -15.06
CA ASN A 227 11.07 -14.65 -15.25
C ASN A 227 11.91 -15.84 -14.82
N TRP A 228 11.66 -16.31 -13.59
CA TRP A 228 11.89 -17.71 -13.23
C TRP A 228 10.54 -18.33 -12.82
N LYS A 229 10.05 -19.27 -13.63
CA LYS A 229 9.02 -20.23 -13.23
C LYS A 229 9.74 -21.44 -12.65
N LEU A 230 9.35 -21.84 -11.43
CA LEU A 230 9.74 -23.12 -10.83
C LEU A 230 9.54 -24.27 -11.83
N ARG A 231 10.63 -24.98 -12.16
CA ARG A 231 10.56 -26.35 -12.66
C ARG A 231 11.73 -27.17 -12.12
N GLY A 232 11.37 -28.22 -11.40
CA GLY A 232 12.00 -29.54 -11.51
C GLY A 232 13.36 -29.69 -10.85
N VAL A 233 13.34 -30.25 -9.64
CA VAL A 233 14.41 -31.06 -9.08
C VAL A 233 14.96 -32.02 -10.16
N LEU A 234 16.28 -32.02 -10.29
CA LEU A 234 17.16 -33.02 -10.91
C LEU A 234 16.47 -34.26 -11.53
N SER A 235 16.46 -34.33 -12.87
CA SER A 235 16.70 -35.58 -13.62
C SER A 235 16.91 -35.29 -15.11
N ALA A 236 18.17 -35.11 -15.55
CA ALA A 236 18.63 -35.42 -16.93
C ALA A 236 20.08 -34.97 -17.17
N ALA A 237 21.04 -35.38 -16.34
CA ALA A 237 22.47 -35.19 -16.65
C ALA A 237 23.31 -36.47 -16.45
N VAL A 238 22.71 -37.65 -16.66
CA VAL A 238 23.43 -38.94 -16.60
C VAL A 238 23.17 -39.84 -17.83
N ALA A 239 22.49 -39.38 -18.87
CA ALA A 239 22.23 -40.21 -20.05
C ALA A 239 22.54 -39.48 -21.37
N ALA A 240 23.82 -39.43 -21.73
CA ALA A 240 24.33 -39.60 -23.10
C ALA A 240 25.83 -39.27 -23.12
N GLY A 241 26.66 -40.30 -23.27
CA GLY A 241 28.07 -40.13 -23.61
C GLY A 241 28.28 -39.69 -25.06
N ALA A 242 29.53 -39.30 -25.34
CA ALA A 242 30.22 -39.21 -26.64
C ALA A 242 30.54 -37.80 -27.22
N ILE A 243 31.86 -37.54 -27.31
CA ILE A 243 32.63 -37.17 -28.54
C ILE A 243 32.76 -35.68 -28.99
N THR A 244 34.00 -35.16 -28.79
CA THR A 244 34.93 -34.37 -29.66
C THR A 244 34.60 -33.00 -30.31
N GLY A 245 35.34 -31.96 -29.87
CA GLY A 245 36.11 -30.91 -30.63
C GLY A 245 35.38 -29.77 -31.39
N PRO A 246 36.07 -28.70 -31.86
CA PRO A 246 37.23 -27.96 -31.32
C PRO A 246 36.98 -26.41 -31.26
N VAL A 247 37.58 -25.68 -30.31
CA VAL A 247 38.28 -24.37 -30.48
C VAL A 247 38.97 -24.07 -29.15
N GLY A 248 40.27 -23.82 -29.22
CA GLY A 248 41.14 -23.65 -28.07
C GLY A 248 40.89 -22.36 -27.29
N MET A 249 40.78 -22.51 -25.98
CA MET A 249 41.24 -21.52 -25.01
C MET A 249 41.97 -22.30 -23.92
N THR A 250 43.22 -21.94 -23.69
CA THR A 250 44.08 -22.45 -22.62
C THR A 250 43.45 -22.12 -21.27
N LEU A 251 42.97 -23.17 -20.58
CA LEU A 251 42.58 -23.12 -19.16
C LEU A 251 43.84 -22.87 -18.31
N GLY A 252 43.91 -21.70 -17.69
CA GLY A 252 44.87 -21.42 -16.63
C GLY A 252 44.61 -22.32 -15.41
N ALA A 253 45.69 -22.73 -14.74
CA ALA A 253 45.72 -23.77 -13.70
C ALA A 253 44.88 -23.52 -12.42
N ALA A 254 44.17 -22.39 -12.30
CA ALA A 254 43.30 -22.07 -11.17
C ALA A 254 41.91 -22.77 -11.22
N THR A 255 41.51 -23.30 -12.37
CA THR A 255 40.20 -23.95 -12.59
C THR A 255 40.06 -25.35 -11.98
N LEU A 256 41.16 -26.01 -11.62
CA LEU A 256 41.13 -27.37 -11.07
C LEU A 256 40.68 -27.44 -9.61
N ALA A 257 40.92 -26.41 -8.80
CA ALA A 257 40.54 -26.40 -7.38
C ALA A 257 39.02 -26.21 -7.20
N GLY A 258 38.42 -25.26 -7.91
CA GLY A 258 36.97 -25.02 -7.90
C GLY A 258 36.18 -26.17 -8.52
N ALA A 259 36.68 -26.76 -9.63
CA ALA A 259 36.06 -27.93 -10.24
C ALA A 259 36.19 -29.18 -9.35
N ALA A 260 37.32 -29.38 -8.67
CA ALA A 260 37.49 -30.49 -7.71
C ALA A 260 36.60 -30.33 -6.47
N ALA A 261 36.46 -29.13 -5.92
CA ALA A 261 35.54 -28.84 -4.82
C ALA A 261 34.08 -29.05 -5.22
N PHE A 262 33.69 -28.62 -6.43
CA PHE A 262 32.36 -28.85 -7.00
C PHE A 262 32.08 -30.35 -7.23
N THR A 263 33.06 -31.10 -7.73
CA THR A 263 32.94 -32.54 -7.96
C THR A 263 32.92 -33.34 -6.64
N ARG A 264 33.67 -32.89 -5.63
CA ARG A 264 33.71 -33.48 -4.28
C ARG A 264 32.44 -33.16 -3.49
N ALA A 265 31.89 -31.95 -3.61
CA ALA A 265 30.61 -31.55 -3.00
C ALA A 265 29.38 -32.23 -3.64
N MET A 266 29.46 -32.62 -4.92
CA MET A 266 28.40 -33.34 -5.65
C MET A 266 28.49 -34.87 -5.52
N SER A 267 29.54 -35.41 -4.90
CA SER A 267 29.72 -36.84 -4.70
C SER A 267 29.28 -37.23 -3.29
N PRO A 268 28.40 -38.24 -3.10
CA PRO A 268 28.03 -38.68 -1.75
C PRO A 268 29.26 -39.19 -1.00
N ILE A 269 29.61 -38.49 0.08
CA ILE A 269 30.80 -38.78 0.89
C ILE A 269 30.64 -40.16 1.55
N GLY A 270 31.56 -41.07 1.24
CA GLY A 270 31.69 -42.40 1.86
C GLY A 270 32.47 -42.33 3.18
N SER A 271 32.31 -43.34 4.02
CA SER A 271 32.89 -43.45 5.36
C SER A 271 34.43 -43.54 5.36
N GLY A 272 35.12 -42.42 5.18
CA GLY A 272 36.56 -42.24 5.45
C GLY A 272 36.82 -41.85 6.91
N GLY A 273 38.06 -41.98 7.38
CA GLY A 273 38.47 -41.70 8.76
C GLY A 273 38.13 -40.29 9.26
N SER A 274 38.18 -40.06 10.59
CA SER A 274 37.63 -38.85 11.24
C SER A 274 38.10 -37.51 10.66
N GLY A 275 39.36 -37.42 10.20
CA GLY A 275 39.90 -36.21 9.57
C GLY A 275 39.38 -35.94 8.15
N ASP A 276 39.01 -36.98 7.39
CA ASP A 276 38.45 -36.84 6.03
C ASP A 276 36.98 -36.40 6.11
N ARG A 277 36.25 -36.95 7.09
CA ARG A 277 34.86 -36.57 7.39
C ARG A 277 34.69 -35.08 7.74
N GLN A 278 35.54 -34.54 8.61
CA GLN A 278 35.45 -33.12 9.01
C GLN A 278 35.74 -32.20 7.82
N GLN A 279 36.75 -32.53 7.01
CA GLN A 279 37.11 -31.75 5.83
C GLN A 279 35.99 -31.77 4.77
N ASP A 280 35.36 -32.93 4.58
CA ASP A 280 34.24 -33.10 3.67
C ASP A 280 33.00 -32.32 4.13
N LEU A 281 32.66 -32.38 5.42
CA LEU A 281 31.57 -31.60 6.02
C LEU A 281 31.81 -30.10 5.85
N VAL A 282 33.03 -29.63 6.13
CA VAL A 282 33.43 -28.24 5.95
C VAL A 282 33.27 -27.80 4.49
N THR A 283 33.73 -28.61 3.53
CA THR A 283 33.66 -28.30 2.09
C THR A 283 32.21 -28.18 1.61
N VAL A 284 31.35 -29.12 2.02
CA VAL A 284 29.93 -29.09 1.70
C VAL A 284 29.27 -27.86 2.32
N LEU A 285 29.53 -27.59 3.60
CA LEU A 285 28.92 -26.46 4.30
C LEU A 285 29.38 -25.12 3.72
N GLN A 286 30.66 -24.95 3.36
CA GLN A 286 31.15 -23.73 2.73
C GLN A 286 30.39 -23.42 1.43
N PHE A 287 30.13 -24.42 0.60
CA PHE A 287 29.39 -24.23 -0.66
C PHE A 287 27.91 -23.91 -0.44
N TRP A 288 27.24 -24.64 0.45
CA TRP A 288 25.79 -24.55 0.62
C TRP A 288 25.34 -23.46 1.60
N LEU A 289 26.15 -23.12 2.61
CA LEU A 289 25.84 -22.08 3.60
C LEU A 289 25.68 -20.71 2.93
N ILE A 290 26.61 -20.34 2.04
CA ILE A 290 26.55 -19.08 1.28
C ILE A 290 25.24 -19.01 0.49
N ARG A 291 24.87 -20.11 -0.18
CA ARG A 291 23.62 -20.18 -0.95
C ARG A 291 22.39 -20.06 -0.06
N ARG A 292 22.36 -20.71 1.10
CA ARG A 292 21.22 -20.63 2.03
C ARG A 292 21.09 -19.26 2.67
N LEU A 293 22.20 -18.63 3.02
CA LEU A 293 22.21 -17.24 3.49
C LEU A 293 21.77 -16.26 2.38
N HIS A 294 22.13 -16.53 1.12
CA HIS A 294 21.67 -15.75 -0.03
C HIS A 294 20.15 -15.82 -0.12
N ASP A 295 19.59 -17.03 -0.13
CA ASP A 295 18.13 -17.26 -0.22
C ASP A 295 17.39 -16.60 0.96
N LEU A 296 17.96 -16.66 2.16
CA LEU A 296 17.43 -16.01 3.36
C LEU A 296 17.36 -14.49 3.21
N ILE A 297 18.50 -13.84 2.91
CA ILE A 297 18.59 -12.38 2.79
C ILE A 297 17.72 -11.90 1.63
N LEU A 298 17.80 -12.55 0.47
CA LEU A 298 16.98 -12.21 -0.69
C LEU A 298 15.47 -12.35 -0.38
N GLY A 299 15.08 -13.44 0.30
CA GLY A 299 13.68 -13.68 0.67
C GLY A 299 13.14 -12.61 1.63
N ILE A 300 13.93 -12.21 2.63
CA ILE A 300 13.58 -11.14 3.58
C ILE A 300 13.46 -9.80 2.84
N SER A 301 14.44 -9.44 2.01
CA SER A 301 14.42 -8.19 1.24
C SER A 301 13.19 -8.13 0.33
N GLN A 302 12.88 -9.22 -0.39
CA GLN A 302 11.69 -9.31 -1.25
C GLN A 302 10.38 -9.22 -0.48
N ALA A 303 10.31 -9.80 0.72
CA ALA A 303 9.13 -9.70 1.58
C ALA A 303 8.89 -8.25 2.02
N ILE A 304 9.94 -7.55 2.44
CA ILE A 304 9.86 -6.13 2.82
C ILE A 304 9.49 -5.26 1.60
N GLU A 305 10.16 -5.44 0.47
CA GLU A 305 9.85 -4.72 -0.77
C GLU A 305 8.39 -4.91 -1.22
N SER A 306 7.87 -6.14 -1.14
CA SER A 306 6.47 -6.44 -1.49
C SER A 306 5.48 -5.74 -0.55
N ASP A 307 5.80 -5.66 0.75
CA ASP A 307 4.99 -4.96 1.73
C ASP A 307 4.99 -3.45 1.46
N PHE A 308 6.17 -2.86 1.18
CA PHE A 308 6.31 -1.43 0.89
C PHE A 308 5.71 -1.02 -0.46
N LYS A 309 5.63 -1.91 -1.46
CA LYS A 309 4.94 -1.62 -2.72
C LYS A 309 3.48 -1.18 -2.54
N HIS A 310 2.83 -1.68 -1.49
CA HIS A 310 1.46 -1.34 -1.12
C HIS A 310 1.38 -0.26 -0.03
N PHE A 311 2.51 0.35 0.33
CA PHE A 311 2.54 1.52 1.20
C PHE A 311 1.94 2.72 0.47
N ARG A 312 1.07 3.45 1.16
CA ARG A 312 0.36 4.63 0.69
C ARG A 312 0.52 5.74 1.71
N TYR A 313 0.59 6.96 1.20
CA TYR A 313 0.75 8.15 2.01
C TYR A 313 -0.30 9.17 1.60
N LEU A 314 -0.92 9.78 2.61
CA LEU A 314 -1.83 10.89 2.44
C LEU A 314 -1.42 12.01 3.38
N GLY A 315 -0.74 13.02 2.85
CA GLY A 315 -0.22 14.17 3.59
C GLY A 315 -1.31 15.16 4.02
N PRO A 316 -0.99 16.16 4.85
CA PRO A 316 -1.94 16.98 5.60
C PRO A 316 -2.90 17.81 4.71
N PHE A 317 -2.46 18.17 3.50
CA PHE A 317 -3.22 18.96 2.57
C PHE A 317 -3.78 18.08 1.45
N ARG A 318 -5.12 17.91 1.41
CA ARG A 318 -5.74 17.03 0.41
C ARG A 318 -6.04 17.79 -0.86
N SER A 319 -5.59 17.22 -1.97
CA SER A 319 -5.86 17.69 -3.32
C SER A 319 -7.31 17.38 -3.69
N TYR A 320 -7.97 18.35 -4.32
CA TYR A 320 -9.27 18.15 -4.92
C TYR A 320 -9.31 18.80 -6.31
N PRO A 321 -9.93 18.14 -7.30
CA PRO A 321 -9.81 18.54 -8.70
C PRO A 321 -10.50 19.88 -9.02
N PRO A 322 -10.36 20.43 -10.24
CA PRO A 322 -11.21 21.52 -10.73
C PRO A 322 -12.68 21.09 -10.85
N ARG A 323 -13.59 22.05 -11.03
CA ARG A 323 -15.05 21.83 -11.07
C ARG A 323 -15.51 20.84 -12.16
N HIS A 324 -14.77 20.80 -13.26
CA HIS A 324 -15.04 19.93 -14.41
C HIS A 324 -13.92 18.89 -14.49
N PHE A 325 -14.03 17.86 -13.66
CA PHE A 325 -13.02 16.81 -13.55
C PHE A 325 -13.38 15.64 -14.48
N GLY A 326 -12.59 15.46 -15.53
CA GLY A 326 -12.66 14.28 -16.39
C GLY A 326 -11.68 13.16 -15.95
N ALA A 327 -11.62 12.07 -16.71
CA ALA A 327 -10.80 10.91 -16.39
C ALA A 327 -9.27 11.10 -16.54
N ALA A 328 -8.79 12.26 -16.98
CA ALA A 328 -7.37 12.52 -17.22
C ALA A 328 -6.62 12.85 -15.91
N ARG A 329 -5.42 12.27 -15.74
CA ARG A 329 -4.51 12.62 -14.64
C ARG A 329 -4.10 14.09 -14.73
N GLN A 330 -4.15 14.79 -13.61
CA GLN A 330 -3.71 16.18 -13.53
C GLN A 330 -2.19 16.27 -13.30
N GLN A 331 -1.59 17.39 -13.72
CA GLN A 331 -0.21 17.74 -13.40
C GLN A 331 -0.10 18.36 -12.01
N ASP A 332 -0.66 17.70 -10.99
CA ASP A 332 -0.48 18.08 -9.59
C ASP A 332 0.66 17.23 -9.00
N PRO A 333 1.77 17.81 -8.53
CA PRO A 333 2.84 17.06 -7.89
C PRO A 333 2.38 16.33 -6.61
N ASN A 334 1.31 16.82 -5.97
CA ASN A 334 0.65 16.17 -4.84
C ASN A 334 -0.52 15.28 -5.27
N TRP A 335 -0.65 14.89 -6.53
CA TRP A 335 -1.82 14.13 -6.99
C TRP A 335 -2.02 12.82 -6.22
N ASP A 336 -0.95 12.09 -5.93
CA ASP A 336 -1.02 10.86 -5.13
C ASP A 336 -0.96 11.19 -3.63
N ALA A 337 0.00 12.01 -3.19
CA ALA A 337 0.22 12.38 -1.78
C ALA A 337 -0.93 13.18 -1.13
N GLY A 338 -1.61 13.99 -1.91
CA GLY A 338 -2.81 14.76 -1.53
C GLY A 338 -4.10 14.00 -1.84
N GLY A 339 -4.03 12.81 -2.44
CA GLY A 339 -5.20 11.97 -2.67
C GLY A 339 -6.09 12.40 -3.84
N GLY A 340 -5.58 13.20 -4.78
CA GLY A 340 -6.24 13.51 -6.05
C GLY A 340 -6.65 12.25 -6.83
N ALA A 341 -5.81 11.20 -6.82
CA ALA A 341 -6.11 9.92 -7.46
C ALA A 341 -7.42 9.26 -6.96
N ALA A 342 -7.84 9.55 -5.72
CA ALA A 342 -9.07 9.02 -5.16
C ALA A 342 -10.32 9.44 -5.96
N TRP A 343 -10.31 10.64 -6.54
CA TRP A 343 -11.41 11.14 -7.35
C TRP A 343 -11.58 10.35 -8.65
N GLN A 344 -10.47 9.84 -9.21
CA GLN A 344 -10.52 8.95 -10.37
C GLN A 344 -11.07 7.56 -9.99
N THR A 345 -10.75 7.07 -8.80
CA THR A 345 -11.35 5.85 -8.25
C THR A 345 -12.85 6.00 -8.07
N LEU A 346 -13.33 7.14 -7.55
CA LEU A 346 -14.77 7.41 -7.42
C LEU A 346 -15.51 7.45 -8.76
N LEU A 347 -14.86 7.91 -9.84
CA LEU A 347 -15.41 7.84 -11.19
C LEU A 347 -15.57 6.40 -11.68
N THR A 348 -14.54 5.57 -11.47
CA THR A 348 -14.40 4.26 -12.13
C THR A 348 -14.87 3.06 -11.32
N ASN A 349 -14.96 3.19 -9.99
CA ASN A 349 -15.28 2.08 -9.09
C ASN A 349 -16.61 2.34 -8.36
N ALA A 350 -17.69 1.73 -8.87
CA ALA A 350 -19.03 1.86 -8.30
C ALA A 350 -19.12 1.35 -6.86
N LYS A 351 -18.47 0.22 -6.53
CA LYS A 351 -18.50 -0.36 -5.18
C LYS A 351 -17.88 0.56 -4.13
N VAL A 352 -16.74 1.16 -4.46
CA VAL A 352 -16.09 2.15 -3.57
C VAL A 352 -16.99 3.37 -3.43
N ARG A 353 -17.56 3.88 -4.53
CA ARG A 353 -18.47 5.03 -4.48
C ARG A 353 -19.73 4.77 -3.65
N GLU A 354 -20.33 3.59 -3.76
CA GLU A 354 -21.46 3.16 -2.91
C GLU A 354 -21.08 3.15 -1.43
N LYS A 355 -19.90 2.61 -1.09
CA LYS A 355 -19.40 2.63 0.30
C LYS A 355 -19.11 4.05 0.80
N VAL A 356 -18.56 4.90 -0.06
CA VAL A 356 -18.34 6.32 0.28
C VAL A 356 -19.69 7.02 0.52
N ASN A 357 -20.69 6.81 -0.34
CA ASN A 357 -22.04 7.36 -0.16
C ASN A 357 -22.71 6.88 1.13
N TYR A 358 -22.55 5.60 1.46
CA TYR A 358 -23.01 5.07 2.75
C TYR A 358 -22.42 5.89 3.91
N TRP A 359 -21.11 6.11 3.94
CA TRP A 359 -20.50 6.89 5.02
C TRP A 359 -20.93 8.35 5.05
N LEU A 360 -21.09 8.96 3.88
CA LEU A 360 -21.46 10.36 3.75
C LEU A 360 -22.90 10.63 4.18
N SER A 361 -23.86 9.84 3.69
CA SER A 361 -25.29 10.19 3.78
C SER A 361 -26.03 9.43 4.87
N ASP A 362 -25.53 8.29 5.33
CA ASP A 362 -26.27 7.42 6.24
C ASP A 362 -26.64 8.14 7.57
N PRO A 363 -27.90 8.03 8.04
CA PRO A 363 -28.38 8.70 9.25
C PRO A 363 -27.67 8.28 10.54
N GLU A 364 -26.90 7.21 10.57
CA GLU A 364 -26.14 6.75 11.73
C GLU A 364 -24.64 7.04 11.60
N ARG A 365 -24.19 7.58 10.45
CA ARG A 365 -22.77 7.87 10.15
C ARG A 365 -22.49 9.38 10.11
N MET A 366 -21.88 9.86 9.03
CA MET A 366 -21.49 11.27 8.91
C MET A 366 -22.68 12.22 8.72
N LYS A 367 -23.84 11.73 8.26
CA LYS A 367 -25.08 12.51 8.08
C LYS A 367 -24.87 13.82 7.30
N THR A 368 -24.03 13.78 6.28
CA THR A 368 -23.89 14.88 5.34
C THR A 368 -25.10 14.86 4.38
N PRO A 369 -25.54 16.02 3.86
CA PRO A 369 -26.64 16.07 2.91
C PRO A 369 -26.18 15.72 1.48
N TYR A 370 -24.98 15.19 1.28
CA TYR A 370 -24.35 15.09 -0.03
C TYR A 370 -24.19 13.64 -0.46
N GLU A 371 -24.55 13.35 -1.70
CA GLU A 371 -24.36 12.05 -2.34
C GLU A 371 -23.54 12.19 -3.61
N LEU A 372 -22.56 11.31 -3.82
CA LEU A 372 -21.79 11.22 -5.07
C LEU A 372 -22.60 10.50 -6.15
N VAL A 373 -22.84 11.19 -7.24
CA VAL A 373 -23.61 10.69 -8.39
C VAL A 373 -22.79 10.86 -9.66
N LEU A 374 -22.81 9.84 -10.51
CA LEU A 374 -22.33 9.97 -11.89
C LEU A 374 -23.44 10.55 -12.75
N ARG A 375 -23.17 11.67 -13.40
CA ARG A 375 -24.04 12.21 -14.43
C ARG A 375 -23.43 11.93 -15.79
N GLU A 376 -24.22 11.28 -16.64
CA GLU A 376 -23.89 11.14 -18.05
C GLU A 376 -24.20 12.46 -18.74
N LEU A 377 -23.19 13.05 -19.38
CA LEU A 377 -23.31 14.24 -20.19
C LEU A 377 -23.28 13.83 -21.66
N ILE A 378 -24.25 14.33 -22.40
CA ILE A 378 -24.37 14.16 -23.86
C ILE A 378 -23.77 15.40 -24.52
N ALA A 379 -22.92 15.21 -25.53
CA ALA A 379 -22.40 16.33 -26.32
C ALA A 379 -23.54 17.02 -27.08
N GLY A 380 -23.54 18.36 -27.13
CA GLY A 380 -24.60 19.11 -27.82
C GLY A 380 -24.69 18.81 -29.33
N SER A 381 -23.60 18.33 -29.94
CA SER A 381 -23.57 17.84 -31.33
C SER A 381 -24.34 16.54 -31.51
N ASP A 382 -24.19 15.61 -30.58
CA ASP A 382 -24.87 14.30 -30.56
C ASP A 382 -26.36 14.50 -30.32
N LEU A 383 -26.70 15.46 -29.45
CA LEU A 383 -28.07 15.83 -29.16
C LEU A 383 -28.85 16.15 -30.45
N ALA A 384 -28.27 16.90 -31.40
CA ALA A 384 -28.94 17.23 -32.66
C ALA A 384 -29.05 16.04 -33.63
N ALA A 385 -28.00 15.22 -33.72
CA ALA A 385 -27.96 14.05 -34.60
C ALA A 385 -28.92 12.94 -34.14
N ASP A 386 -29.08 12.78 -32.82
CA ASP A 386 -29.88 11.72 -32.21
C ASP A 386 -31.32 12.18 -31.89
N LEU A 387 -31.58 13.46 -31.57
CA LEU A 387 -32.96 13.94 -31.33
C LEU A 387 -33.79 13.97 -32.60
N LEU A 388 -33.23 14.42 -33.72
CA LEU A 388 -34.03 14.65 -34.94
C LEU A 388 -34.73 13.37 -35.43
N PRO A 389 -34.07 12.19 -35.48
CA PRO A 389 -34.73 10.93 -35.79
C PRO A 389 -35.80 10.55 -34.77
N LEU A 390 -35.53 10.71 -33.47
CA LEU A 390 -36.45 10.34 -32.38
C LEU A 390 -37.71 11.23 -32.33
N ILE A 391 -37.53 12.54 -32.53
CA ILE A 391 -38.64 13.49 -32.69
C ILE A 391 -39.50 13.06 -33.87
N ASN A 392 -38.87 12.76 -35.02
CA ASN A 392 -39.59 12.39 -36.22
C ASN A 392 -40.35 11.06 -36.06
N GLU A 393 -39.75 10.07 -35.42
CA GLU A 393 -40.37 8.77 -35.11
C GLU A 393 -41.51 8.92 -34.09
N GLY A 394 -41.34 9.79 -33.08
CA GLY A 394 -42.39 10.16 -32.13
C GLY A 394 -43.59 10.81 -32.81
N PHE A 395 -43.35 11.75 -33.73
CA PHE A 395 -44.41 12.35 -34.55
C PHE A 395 -45.09 11.34 -35.47
N GLN A 396 -44.35 10.38 -36.04
CA GLN A 396 -44.96 9.32 -36.85
C GLN A 396 -45.82 8.37 -36.01
N GLN A 397 -45.38 7.97 -34.82
CA GLN A 397 -46.18 7.14 -33.92
C GLN A 397 -47.43 7.88 -33.43
N LEU A 398 -47.30 9.19 -33.17
CA LEU A 398 -48.42 10.07 -32.86
C LEU A 398 -49.44 10.09 -33.99
N ALA A 399 -48.98 10.28 -35.23
CA ALA A 399 -49.82 10.24 -36.42
C ALA A 399 -50.51 8.88 -36.58
N VAL A 400 -49.80 7.76 -36.40
CA VAL A 400 -50.39 6.41 -36.47
C VAL A 400 -51.44 6.19 -35.39
N LYS A 401 -51.22 6.65 -34.15
CA LYS A 401 -52.21 6.57 -33.07
C LYS A 401 -53.44 7.43 -33.36
N LEU A 402 -53.25 8.64 -33.89
CA LEU A 402 -54.33 9.51 -34.35
C LEU A 402 -55.14 8.87 -35.48
N ILE A 403 -54.50 8.23 -36.46
CA ILE A 403 -55.16 7.48 -37.55
C ILE A 403 -55.95 6.27 -37.00
N ALA A 404 -55.37 5.53 -36.06
CA ALA A 404 -56.03 4.39 -35.43
C ALA A 404 -57.25 4.80 -34.59
N HIS A 405 -57.23 6.01 -34.03
CA HIS A 405 -58.38 6.62 -33.36
C HIS A 405 -59.35 7.29 -34.35
N ALA A 406 -58.89 7.80 -35.50
CA ALA A 406 -59.69 8.47 -36.53
C ALA A 406 -60.86 7.61 -37.04
N SER A 407 -60.72 6.28 -37.03
CA SER A 407 -61.77 5.33 -37.42
C SER A 407 -62.94 5.27 -36.43
N SER A 408 -62.82 5.89 -35.26
CA SER A 408 -63.90 6.04 -34.27
C SER A 408 -64.62 7.38 -34.34
N PHE A 409 -64.12 8.32 -35.16
CA PHE A 409 -64.74 9.62 -35.37
C PHE A 409 -65.71 9.58 -36.56
N GLY A 410 -66.76 10.40 -36.52
CA GLY A 410 -67.75 10.50 -37.59
C GLY A 410 -67.13 10.92 -38.93
N SER A 411 -67.80 10.59 -40.04
CA SER A 411 -67.26 10.68 -41.41
C SER A 411 -66.71 12.06 -41.82
N GLU A 412 -67.18 13.14 -41.21
CA GLU A 412 -66.66 14.50 -41.47
C GLU A 412 -65.26 14.71 -40.86
N THR A 413 -65.06 14.26 -39.63
CA THR A 413 -63.76 14.33 -38.92
C THR A 413 -62.68 13.48 -39.60
N GLN A 414 -63.05 12.34 -40.16
CA GLN A 414 -62.11 11.45 -40.85
C GLN A 414 -61.55 12.10 -42.12
N SER A 415 -62.39 12.80 -42.89
CA SER A 415 -61.96 13.52 -44.10
C SER A 415 -61.06 14.73 -43.79
N GLU A 416 -61.29 15.41 -42.66
CA GLU A 416 -60.48 16.55 -42.23
C GLU A 416 -59.09 16.10 -41.72
N VAL A 417 -59.03 14.96 -41.02
CA VAL A 417 -57.75 14.34 -40.61
C VAL A 417 -56.96 13.87 -41.82
N GLU A 418 -57.58 13.18 -42.79
CA GLU A 418 -56.90 12.76 -44.03
C GLU A 418 -56.37 13.95 -44.85
N ARG A 419 -57.09 15.08 -44.85
CA ARG A 419 -56.67 16.31 -45.51
C ARG A 419 -55.49 16.99 -44.81
N LEU A 420 -55.53 17.11 -43.49
CA LEU A 420 -54.42 17.63 -42.68
C LEU A 420 -53.15 16.77 -42.78
N MET A 421 -53.31 15.44 -42.93
CA MET A 421 -52.18 14.54 -43.14
C MET A 421 -51.54 14.69 -44.54
N GLY A 422 -52.35 14.92 -45.58
CA GLY A 422 -51.85 15.14 -46.93
C GLY A 422 -51.01 16.42 -47.07
N ASP A 423 -51.30 17.45 -46.28
CA ASP A 423 -50.54 18.71 -46.26
C ASP A 423 -49.23 18.60 -45.46
N PHE A 424 -49.13 17.66 -44.52
CA PHE A 424 -47.95 17.48 -43.67
C PHE A 424 -46.74 16.89 -44.42
N GLU A 425 -46.97 16.14 -45.51
CA GLU A 425 -45.89 15.64 -46.38
C GLU A 425 -45.29 16.74 -47.29
N ALA A 426 -45.89 17.95 -47.35
CA ALA A 426 -45.53 18.96 -48.35
C ALA A 426 -44.83 20.24 -47.83
N SER A 427 -44.97 20.65 -46.56
CA SER A 427 -44.19 21.77 -45.98
C SER A 427 -44.41 21.93 -44.46
N PRO A 428 -43.35 22.16 -43.63
CA PRO A 428 -43.45 22.09 -42.16
C PRO A 428 -43.89 23.39 -41.47
N ALA A 429 -44.54 24.31 -42.17
CA ALA A 429 -45.02 25.54 -41.55
C ALA A 429 -46.33 25.93 -42.20
N HIS A 430 -47.45 25.81 -41.50
CA HIS A 430 -48.60 26.74 -41.50
C HIS A 430 -49.50 26.46 -40.29
N GLU A 431 -50.25 27.49 -39.89
CA GLU A 431 -50.96 27.66 -38.62
C GLU A 431 -51.99 26.56 -38.30
N VAL A 432 -51.94 26.04 -37.07
CA VAL A 432 -52.86 25.04 -36.53
C VAL A 432 -54.15 25.74 -36.08
N HIS A 433 -55.28 25.44 -36.75
CA HIS A 433 -56.60 25.80 -36.25
C HIS A 433 -57.03 24.82 -35.15
N THR A 434 -57.36 25.34 -33.97
CA THR A 434 -57.75 24.56 -32.80
C THR A 434 -59.21 24.12 -32.88
N LEU A 435 -59.44 22.81 -32.92
CA LEU A 435 -60.75 22.18 -32.65
C LEU A 435 -60.79 21.73 -31.18
N PRO A 436 -61.92 21.91 -30.45
CA PRO A 436 -62.04 21.55 -29.02
C PRO A 436 -61.80 20.07 -28.70
N GLU A 437 -62.05 19.18 -29.66
CA GLU A 437 -61.86 17.72 -29.51
C GLU A 437 -60.37 17.31 -29.59
N ILE A 438 -59.50 18.21 -30.08
CA ILE A 438 -58.05 18.02 -30.09
C ILE A 438 -57.45 18.31 -28.72
N GLU A 439 -58.04 19.17 -27.88
CA GLU A 439 -57.52 19.48 -26.53
C GLU A 439 -57.55 18.26 -25.60
N GLU A 440 -58.58 17.42 -25.69
CA GLU A 440 -58.70 16.21 -24.87
C GLU A 440 -57.69 15.12 -25.31
N LEU A 441 -57.50 14.95 -26.63
CA LEU A 441 -56.47 14.09 -27.22
C LEU A 441 -55.04 14.58 -26.93
N VAL A 442 -54.82 15.90 -26.99
CA VAL A 442 -53.55 16.55 -26.65
C VAL A 442 -53.24 16.41 -25.16
N SER A 443 -54.25 16.40 -24.28
CA SER A 443 -54.04 16.16 -22.85
C SER A 443 -53.59 14.72 -22.52
N ILE A 444 -54.05 13.73 -23.29
CA ILE A 444 -53.63 12.32 -23.15
C ILE A 444 -52.24 12.09 -23.77
N LEU A 445 -51.87 12.90 -24.77
CA LEU A 445 -50.59 12.83 -25.49
C LEU A 445 -49.48 13.70 -24.86
N LEU A 446 -49.84 14.65 -23.99
CA LEU A 446 -48.91 15.50 -23.25
C LEU A 446 -48.80 15.07 -21.79
N ASP A 447 -48.67 13.78 -21.50
CA ASP A 447 -47.84 13.43 -20.35
C ASP A 447 -46.39 13.77 -20.72
N THR A 448 -46.08 15.06 -20.60
CA THR A 448 -44.77 15.61 -20.93
C THR A 448 -43.67 14.97 -20.11
N GLU A 449 -43.97 14.40 -18.93
CA GLU A 449 -42.99 13.68 -18.13
C GLU A 449 -42.69 12.31 -18.75
N GLU A 450 -43.70 11.49 -19.07
CA GLU A 450 -43.48 10.15 -19.67
C GLU A 450 -42.75 10.24 -21.03
N VAL A 451 -43.15 11.20 -21.88
CA VAL A 451 -42.51 11.42 -23.18
C VAL A 451 -41.07 11.91 -23.00
N SER A 452 -40.83 12.83 -22.06
CA SER A 452 -39.48 13.32 -21.76
C SER A 452 -38.58 12.22 -21.21
N GLU A 453 -39.08 11.37 -20.32
CA GLU A 453 -38.35 10.22 -19.79
C GLU A 453 -37.97 9.23 -20.90
N SER A 454 -38.91 8.92 -21.79
CA SER A 454 -38.65 8.05 -22.95
C SER A 454 -37.59 8.64 -23.88
N TRP A 455 -37.66 9.94 -24.19
CA TRP A 455 -36.68 10.62 -25.04
C TRP A 455 -35.31 10.69 -24.39
N ILE A 456 -35.23 11.03 -23.09
CA ILE A 456 -33.97 11.00 -22.33
C ILE A 456 -33.36 9.60 -22.40
N LYS A 457 -34.16 8.55 -22.22
CA LYS A 457 -33.68 7.15 -22.28
C LYS A 457 -33.14 6.77 -23.67
N GLN A 458 -33.82 7.19 -24.74
CA GLN A 458 -33.41 6.92 -26.12
C GLN A 458 -32.17 7.74 -26.52
N LEU A 459 -32.10 9.01 -26.13
CA LEU A 459 -30.92 9.88 -26.35
C LEU A 459 -29.69 9.37 -25.60
N THR A 460 -29.87 8.92 -24.36
CA THR A 460 -28.80 8.32 -23.56
C THR A 460 -28.30 7.01 -24.20
N ALA A 461 -29.18 6.26 -24.87
CA ALA A 461 -28.82 5.05 -25.59
C ALA A 461 -28.06 5.31 -26.90
N ALA A 462 -28.33 6.43 -27.59
CA ALA A 462 -27.81 6.75 -28.92
C ALA A 462 -26.42 7.42 -28.92
N SER A 463 -26.09 8.22 -27.90
CA SER A 463 -24.83 8.99 -27.89
C SER A 463 -23.58 8.10 -27.86
N SER A 464 -22.67 8.36 -28.80
CA SER A 464 -21.41 7.63 -28.99
C SER A 464 -20.24 8.15 -28.15
N GLU A 465 -20.26 9.43 -27.74
CA GLU A 465 -19.26 10.04 -26.86
C GLU A 465 -19.85 10.37 -25.48
N ARG A 466 -20.03 9.35 -24.64
CA ARG A 466 -20.50 9.53 -23.26
C ARG A 466 -19.41 10.17 -22.40
N THR A 467 -19.61 11.43 -22.03
CA THR A 467 -18.75 12.09 -21.02
C THR A 467 -19.38 11.92 -19.65
N VAL A 468 -18.75 11.13 -18.78
CA VAL A 468 -19.24 10.94 -17.41
C VAL A 468 -18.63 11.98 -16.49
N ASN A 469 -19.46 12.67 -15.72
CA ASN A 469 -19.04 13.64 -14.73
C ASN A 469 -19.46 13.21 -13.32
N LEU A 470 -18.52 13.23 -12.38
CA LEU A 470 -18.79 12.98 -10.96
C LEU A 470 -19.23 14.29 -10.30
N VAL A 471 -20.44 14.30 -9.73
CA VAL A 471 -20.97 15.44 -8.99
C VAL A 471 -21.43 15.01 -7.61
N LEU A 472 -21.46 15.97 -6.67
CA LEU A 472 -22.21 15.81 -5.44
C LEU A 472 -23.62 16.32 -5.68
N VAL A 473 -24.63 15.66 -5.13
CA VAL A 473 -26.01 16.15 -5.12
C VAL A 473 -26.37 16.49 -3.68
N ASP A 474 -26.76 17.74 -3.42
CA ASP A 474 -27.36 18.12 -2.13
C ASP A 474 -28.78 17.57 -2.08
N GLN A 475 -29.00 16.55 -1.25
CA GLN A 475 -30.27 15.85 -1.16
C GLN A 475 -31.42 16.74 -0.63
N ARG A 476 -31.11 17.85 0.03
CA ARG A 476 -32.12 18.78 0.57
C ARG A 476 -32.77 19.60 -0.53
N SER A 477 -31.99 20.01 -1.53
CA SER A 477 -32.45 20.87 -2.63
C SER A 477 -32.41 20.16 -3.99
N GLN A 478 -32.01 18.88 -4.03
CA GLN A 478 -31.78 18.09 -5.25
C GLN A 478 -30.87 18.81 -6.26
N THR A 479 -29.95 19.63 -5.76
CA THR A 479 -29.10 20.48 -6.58
C THR A 479 -27.74 19.83 -6.78
N PRO A 480 -27.26 19.67 -8.04
CA PRO A 480 -25.89 19.26 -8.29
C PRO A 480 -24.93 20.37 -7.85
N VAL A 481 -23.96 20.01 -7.03
CA VAL A 481 -22.92 20.90 -6.51
C VAL A 481 -21.55 20.31 -6.82
N SER A 482 -20.57 21.19 -7.01
CA SER A 482 -19.18 20.74 -7.08
C SER A 482 -18.68 20.44 -5.67
N HIS A 483 -17.69 19.57 -5.56
CA HIS A 483 -16.86 19.43 -4.35
C HIS A 483 -16.17 20.74 -3.92
N ARG A 484 -16.15 21.77 -4.78
CA ARG A 484 -15.71 23.12 -4.43
C ARG A 484 -16.79 24.01 -3.81
N ASP A 485 -18.05 23.59 -3.88
CA ASP A 485 -19.22 24.33 -3.34
C ASP A 485 -19.67 23.79 -1.97
N VAL A 486 -19.14 22.64 -1.55
CA VAL A 486 -19.43 22.02 -0.25
C VAL A 486 -18.44 22.47 0.82
N GLY A 487 -18.82 22.28 2.09
CA GLY A 487 -17.92 22.54 3.21
C GLY A 487 -16.60 21.79 3.05
N ILE A 488 -15.48 22.48 3.27
CA ILE A 488 -14.14 21.98 2.96
C ILE A 488 -13.84 20.60 3.58
N GLY A 489 -14.36 20.33 4.79
CA GLY A 489 -14.21 19.02 5.45
C GLY A 489 -14.77 17.84 4.65
N VAL A 490 -15.86 18.02 3.92
CA VAL A 490 -16.44 16.97 3.05
C VAL A 490 -15.47 16.61 1.94
N SER A 491 -14.82 17.60 1.32
CA SER A 491 -13.85 17.34 0.26
C SER A 491 -12.52 16.77 0.77
N GLN A 492 -12.13 17.11 2.00
CA GLN A 492 -10.93 16.57 2.65
C GLN A 492 -11.11 15.10 3.10
N VAL A 493 -12.33 14.67 3.42
CA VAL A 493 -12.58 13.27 3.84
C VAL A 493 -12.65 12.28 2.66
N MET A 494 -12.93 12.75 1.43
CA MET A 494 -13.08 11.85 0.27
C MET A 494 -11.85 10.97 0.02
N PRO A 495 -10.63 11.52 -0.04
CA PRO A 495 -9.46 10.67 -0.26
C PRO A 495 -9.24 9.67 0.86
N ILE A 496 -9.59 10.02 2.11
CA ILE A 496 -9.48 9.11 3.25
C ILE A 496 -10.46 7.94 3.10
N LEU A 497 -11.74 8.22 2.82
CA LEU A 497 -12.75 7.17 2.62
C LEU A 497 -12.36 6.25 1.45
N VAL A 498 -11.91 6.83 0.33
CA VAL A 498 -11.47 6.06 -0.83
C VAL A 498 -10.25 5.21 -0.49
N SER A 499 -9.24 5.74 0.21
CA SER A 499 -8.10 4.93 0.66
C SER A 499 -8.55 3.78 1.57
N CYS A 500 -9.55 3.99 2.41
CA CYS A 500 -10.06 2.95 3.31
C CYS A 500 -10.80 1.82 2.58
N TYR A 501 -11.53 2.12 1.51
CA TYR A 501 -12.40 1.14 0.84
C TYR A 501 -11.91 0.63 -0.52
N ALA A 502 -10.96 1.34 -1.16
CA ALA A 502 -10.37 0.94 -2.43
C ALA A 502 -9.08 0.13 -2.29
N LEU A 503 -8.39 0.26 -1.14
CA LEU A 503 -7.16 -0.47 -0.87
C LEU A 503 -7.46 -1.75 -0.07
N GLU A 504 -6.69 -2.80 -0.34
CA GLU A 504 -6.73 -4.05 0.40
C GLU A 504 -5.30 -4.41 0.85
N LYS A 505 -5.15 -4.79 2.13
CA LYS A 505 -3.89 -5.17 2.77
C LYS A 505 -2.79 -4.13 2.58
N ALA A 506 -3.18 -2.86 2.44
CA ALA A 506 -2.27 -1.76 2.27
C ALA A 506 -1.84 -1.20 3.62
N LYS A 507 -0.64 -0.63 3.65
CA LYS A 507 -0.18 0.21 4.76
C LYS A 507 -0.42 1.65 4.39
N VAL A 508 -1.17 2.38 5.20
CA VAL A 508 -1.61 3.73 4.88
C VAL A 508 -1.18 4.67 5.99
N ALA A 509 -0.21 5.52 5.68
CA ALA A 509 0.19 6.62 6.56
C ALA A 509 -0.65 7.86 6.22
N ILE A 510 -1.30 8.46 7.22
CA ILE A 510 -2.16 9.63 7.05
C ILE A 510 -1.80 10.67 8.10
N GLU A 511 -1.50 11.89 7.66
CA GLU A 511 -1.22 13.02 8.53
C GLU A 511 -2.46 13.88 8.74
N GLN A 512 -2.84 14.14 9.99
CA GLN A 512 -3.97 14.99 10.36
C GLN A 512 -5.27 14.62 9.63
N PRO A 513 -5.74 13.36 9.73
CA PRO A 513 -6.99 12.93 9.08
C PRO A 513 -8.22 13.76 9.51
N GLU A 514 -8.15 14.41 10.68
CA GLU A 514 -9.19 15.27 11.25
C GLU A 514 -9.25 16.69 10.68
N LEU A 515 -8.27 17.12 9.89
CA LEU A 515 -8.11 18.52 9.50
C LEU A 515 -9.37 19.04 8.78
N HIS A 516 -9.87 20.19 9.24
CA HIS A 516 -11.11 20.83 8.78
C HIS A 516 -12.42 20.05 9.01
N LEU A 517 -12.41 18.96 9.78
CA LEU A 517 -13.61 18.23 10.17
C LEU A 517 -14.16 18.74 11.51
N HIS A 518 -15.48 18.83 11.57
CA HIS A 518 -16.19 19.04 12.84
C HIS A 518 -15.91 17.88 13.81
N PRO A 519 -15.72 18.12 15.12
CA PRO A 519 -15.49 17.10 16.15
C PRO A 519 -16.28 15.79 16.01
N ARG A 520 -17.60 15.90 15.82
CA ARG A 520 -18.49 14.75 15.58
C ARG A 520 -18.03 13.85 14.42
N LEU A 521 -17.59 14.45 13.31
CA LEU A 521 -17.14 13.71 12.13
C LEU A 521 -15.78 13.05 12.36
N GLN A 522 -14.91 13.64 13.19
CA GLN A 522 -13.65 13.03 13.59
C GLN A 522 -13.91 11.71 14.33
N SER A 523 -14.92 11.65 15.21
CA SER A 523 -15.34 10.39 15.83
C SER A 523 -15.83 9.37 14.81
N GLU A 524 -16.63 9.76 13.81
CA GLU A 524 -17.08 8.80 12.78
C GLU A 524 -15.92 8.27 11.93
N LEU A 525 -14.87 9.09 11.72
CA LEU A 525 -13.68 8.66 11.00
C LEU A 525 -12.90 7.55 11.73
N ALA A 526 -12.95 7.51 13.07
CA ALA A 526 -12.38 6.37 13.80
C ALA A 526 -13.08 5.06 13.44
N ASP A 527 -14.41 5.05 13.30
CA ASP A 527 -15.13 3.83 12.90
C ASP A 527 -14.79 3.42 11.46
N VAL A 528 -14.56 4.37 10.55
CA VAL A 528 -14.05 4.09 9.19
C VAL A 528 -12.73 3.34 9.25
N PHE A 529 -11.78 3.83 10.05
CA PHE A 529 -10.47 3.19 10.19
C PHE A 529 -10.60 1.79 10.80
N ILE A 530 -11.47 1.60 11.80
CA ILE A 530 -11.75 0.29 12.39
C ILE A 530 -12.33 -0.67 11.33
N GLU A 531 -13.35 -0.25 10.57
CA GLU A 531 -13.96 -1.08 9.52
C GLU A 531 -12.93 -1.48 8.46
N SER A 532 -12.09 -0.55 8.02
CA SER A 532 -11.06 -0.81 7.01
C SER A 532 -9.92 -1.72 7.53
N ALA A 533 -9.52 -1.53 8.79
CA ALA A 533 -8.40 -2.25 9.37
C ALA A 533 -8.76 -3.69 9.78
N LEU A 534 -9.94 -3.88 10.35
CA LEU A 534 -10.36 -5.16 10.94
C LEU A 534 -11.40 -5.91 10.07
N GLY A 535 -11.96 -5.25 9.06
CA GLY A 535 -12.95 -5.81 8.15
C GLY A 535 -12.35 -6.55 6.95
N GLU A 536 -12.98 -6.36 5.79
CA GLU A 536 -12.61 -7.08 4.56
C GLU A 536 -11.27 -6.59 3.99
N GLN A 537 -11.02 -5.28 4.03
CA GLN A 537 -9.84 -4.66 3.43
C GLN A 537 -8.54 -5.03 4.15
N LYS A 538 -8.57 -5.17 5.49
CA LYS A 538 -7.39 -5.51 6.31
C LYS A 538 -6.22 -4.54 6.13
N ASN A 539 -6.53 -3.25 6.01
CA ASN A 539 -5.51 -2.22 5.90
C ASN A 539 -4.82 -1.98 7.26
N THR A 540 -3.61 -1.44 7.25
CA THR A 540 -2.87 -1.05 8.46
C THR A 540 -2.64 0.45 8.41
N PHE A 541 -3.03 1.17 9.47
CA PHE A 541 -2.99 2.63 9.50
C PHE A 541 -1.92 3.16 10.44
N ILE A 542 -1.19 4.17 9.97
CA ILE A 542 -0.27 4.98 10.76
C ILE A 542 -0.80 6.41 10.71
N LEU A 543 -1.45 6.84 11.78
CA LEU A 543 -2.21 8.09 11.84
C LEU A 543 -1.47 9.08 12.73
N GLU A 544 -0.89 10.11 12.15
CA GLU A 544 -0.45 11.28 12.92
C GLU A 544 -1.66 12.18 13.16
N THR A 545 -2.02 12.43 14.42
CA THR A 545 -3.26 13.16 14.74
C THR A 545 -3.16 13.95 16.03
N HIS A 546 -3.96 15.01 16.11
CA HIS A 546 -4.21 15.82 17.30
C HIS A 546 -5.64 15.65 17.81
N SER A 547 -6.44 14.77 17.19
CA SER A 547 -7.85 14.59 17.53
C SER A 547 -8.02 13.71 18.75
N GLU A 548 -8.39 14.32 19.88
CA GLU A 548 -8.88 13.57 21.03
C GLU A 548 -10.14 12.74 20.66
N HIS A 549 -10.99 13.25 19.77
CA HIS A 549 -12.24 12.61 19.35
C HIS A 549 -12.03 11.29 18.60
N LEU A 550 -10.94 11.14 17.84
CA LEU A 550 -10.56 9.86 17.23
C LEU A 550 -10.26 8.83 18.31
N LEU A 551 -9.39 9.17 19.26
CA LEU A 551 -9.03 8.27 20.36
C LEU A 551 -10.22 7.92 21.23
N LEU A 552 -11.04 8.90 21.63
CA LEU A 552 -12.21 8.67 22.47
C LEU A 552 -13.23 7.73 21.81
N ARG A 553 -13.38 7.80 20.48
CA ARG A 553 -14.23 6.84 19.76
C ARG A 553 -13.64 5.43 19.81
N ILE A 554 -12.34 5.27 19.56
CA ILE A 554 -11.67 3.97 19.62
C ILE A 554 -11.79 3.36 21.03
N MET A 555 -11.50 4.15 22.07
CA MET A 555 -11.67 3.76 23.47
C MET A 555 -13.11 3.34 23.78
N ARG A 556 -14.10 4.09 23.27
CA ARG A 556 -15.52 3.73 23.40
C ARG A 556 -15.82 2.38 22.74
N ARG A 557 -15.33 2.12 21.52
CA ARG A 557 -15.54 0.84 20.81
C ARG A 557 -14.89 -0.34 21.51
N MET A 558 -13.71 -0.14 22.11
CA MET A 558 -13.07 -1.15 22.95
C MET A 558 -13.93 -1.47 24.19
N ARG A 559 -14.44 -0.44 24.87
CA ARG A 559 -15.33 -0.62 26.03
C ARG A 559 -16.62 -1.35 25.68
N GLU A 560 -17.24 -1.00 24.56
CA GLU A 560 -18.45 -1.65 24.04
C GLU A 560 -18.17 -3.11 23.63
N THR A 561 -17.00 -3.39 23.05
CA THR A 561 -16.53 -4.75 22.75
C THR A 561 -16.38 -5.57 24.04
N TYR A 562 -15.69 -5.02 25.04
CA TYR A 562 -15.46 -5.69 26.33
C TYR A 562 -16.74 -5.98 27.12
N SER A 563 -17.69 -5.04 27.09
CA SER A 563 -18.97 -5.18 27.80
C SER A 563 -20.02 -5.96 27.02
N GLY A 564 -19.75 -6.37 25.78
CA GLY A 564 -20.71 -7.06 24.93
C GLY A 564 -21.88 -6.18 24.48
N THR A 565 -21.73 -4.86 24.48
CA THR A 565 -22.75 -3.88 24.07
C THR A 565 -22.41 -3.18 22.76
N LEU A 566 -21.58 -3.81 21.94
CA LEU A 566 -21.16 -3.25 20.65
C LEU A 566 -22.39 -3.07 19.73
N PRO A 567 -22.58 -1.89 19.10
CA PRO A 567 -23.68 -1.68 18.17
C PRO A 567 -23.64 -2.66 16.99
N GLU A 568 -24.80 -2.99 16.46
CA GLU A 568 -24.90 -3.84 15.26
C GLU A 568 -24.12 -3.22 14.09
N GLY A 569 -23.43 -4.06 13.33
CA GLY A 569 -22.59 -3.62 12.19
C GLY A 569 -21.24 -3.01 12.57
N CYS A 570 -20.91 -2.86 13.86
CA CYS A 570 -19.56 -2.48 14.29
C CYS A 570 -18.68 -3.72 14.50
N LEU A 571 -17.39 -3.59 14.20
CA LEU A 571 -16.42 -4.67 14.42
C LEU A 571 -15.83 -4.61 15.84
N PRO A 572 -15.60 -5.77 16.48
CA PRO A 572 -14.94 -5.80 17.78
C PRO A 572 -13.50 -5.31 17.66
N ILE A 573 -13.03 -4.61 18.69
CA ILE A 573 -11.68 -4.05 18.74
C ILE A 573 -11.05 -4.29 20.11
N THR A 574 -9.78 -4.69 20.09
CA THR A 574 -9.02 -5.10 21.28
C THR A 574 -7.71 -4.31 21.42
N PRO A 575 -7.05 -4.33 22.59
CA PRO A 575 -5.74 -3.70 22.78
C PRO A 575 -4.66 -4.14 21.77
N GLU A 576 -4.79 -5.33 21.20
CA GLU A 576 -3.88 -5.93 20.24
C GLU A 576 -4.00 -5.29 18.85
N ASP A 577 -5.14 -4.65 18.57
CA ASP A 577 -5.43 -3.97 17.30
C ASP A 577 -4.98 -2.51 17.29
N VAL A 578 -4.78 -1.91 18.47
CA VAL A 578 -4.53 -0.47 18.65
C VAL A 578 -3.19 -0.21 19.34
N CYS A 579 -2.39 0.66 18.74
CA CYS A 579 -1.23 1.26 19.35
C CYS A 579 -1.45 2.77 19.46
N VAL A 580 -1.25 3.34 20.66
CA VAL A 580 -1.23 4.79 20.86
C VAL A 580 0.18 5.17 21.26
N LEU A 581 0.77 6.11 20.53
CA LEU A 581 2.13 6.58 20.72
C LEU A 581 2.09 8.06 21.06
N TYR A 582 2.91 8.47 22.01
CA TYR A 582 3.15 9.87 22.34
C TYR A 582 4.62 10.19 22.06
N VAL A 583 4.86 11.18 21.19
CA VAL A 583 6.20 11.67 20.87
C VAL A 583 6.50 12.85 21.79
N ASP A 584 7.36 12.60 22.77
CA ASP A 584 7.72 13.52 23.84
C ASP A 584 9.04 14.25 23.52
N PRO A 585 9.05 15.60 23.48
CA PRO A 585 10.29 16.36 23.36
C PRO A 585 11.12 16.30 24.66
N ALA A 586 12.06 15.35 24.73
CA ALA A 586 13.00 15.18 25.83
C ALA A 586 14.28 16.04 25.64
N GLY A 587 14.17 17.34 25.92
CA GLY A 587 15.28 18.28 25.81
C GLY A 587 15.64 18.57 24.35
N ALA A 588 16.82 18.11 23.91
CA ALA A 588 17.30 18.35 22.54
C ALA A 588 16.95 17.22 21.55
N SER A 589 16.29 16.16 22.01
CA SER A 589 15.86 15.02 21.21
C SER A 589 14.45 14.62 21.58
N SER A 590 13.81 13.82 20.73
CA SER A 590 12.50 13.26 21.01
C SER A 590 12.60 11.79 21.38
N ILE A 591 11.64 11.33 22.19
CA ILE A 591 11.46 9.92 22.52
C ILE A 591 10.03 9.51 22.20
N VAL A 592 9.84 8.24 21.84
CA VAL A 592 8.51 7.67 21.61
C VAL A 592 8.09 6.87 22.85
N GLN A 593 6.94 7.23 23.43
CA GLN A 593 6.34 6.53 24.55
C GLN A 593 5.04 5.87 24.12
N GLU A 594 4.89 4.58 24.38
CA GLU A 594 3.60 3.91 24.20
C GLU A 594 2.60 4.34 25.28
N MET A 595 1.35 4.53 24.90
CA MET A 595 0.22 4.86 25.78
C MET A 595 -0.76 3.68 25.77
N PRO A 596 -0.48 2.60 26.54
CA PRO A 596 -1.24 1.36 26.43
C PRO A 596 -2.69 1.54 26.91
N LEU A 597 -3.60 0.92 26.17
CA LEU A 597 -5.02 0.81 26.50
C LEU A 597 -5.31 -0.56 27.11
N ASN A 598 -6.08 -0.59 28.20
CA ASN A 598 -6.53 -1.86 28.78
C ASN A 598 -7.74 -2.42 27.97
N PRO A 599 -8.19 -3.66 28.24
CA PRO A 599 -9.35 -4.23 27.54
C PRO A 599 -10.65 -3.42 27.65
N ARG A 600 -10.79 -2.54 28.66
CA ARG A 600 -11.94 -1.64 28.82
C ARG A 600 -11.83 -0.36 27.97
N GLY A 601 -10.76 -0.22 27.21
CA GLY A 601 -10.48 0.99 26.43
C GLY A 601 -10.01 2.16 27.29
N GLU A 602 -9.45 1.93 28.47
CA GLU A 602 -8.93 2.98 29.35
C GLU A 602 -7.41 3.10 29.20
N LEU A 603 -6.89 4.32 29.24
CA LEU A 603 -5.45 4.58 29.29
C LEU A 603 -4.88 4.06 30.62
N VAL A 604 -3.83 3.26 30.55
CA VAL A 604 -3.16 2.69 31.74
C VAL A 604 -2.23 3.71 32.42
N ARG A 605 -1.86 4.79 31.71
CA ARG A 605 -1.03 5.88 32.23
C ARG A 605 -1.59 7.24 31.80
N ALA A 606 -1.37 8.26 32.61
CA ALA A 606 -1.75 9.64 32.29
C ALA A 606 -0.90 10.22 31.15
N TRP A 607 -1.45 11.21 30.43
CA TRP A 607 -0.73 11.91 29.37
C TRP A 607 0.47 12.68 29.92
N PRO A 608 1.65 12.58 29.28
CA PRO A 608 2.78 13.42 29.67
C PRO A 608 2.42 14.90 29.54
N GLY A 609 2.70 15.67 30.59
CA GLY A 609 2.50 17.12 30.62
C GLY A 609 1.05 17.60 30.50
N GLY A 610 0.04 16.75 30.75
CA GLY A 610 -1.37 17.14 30.66
C GLY A 610 -1.86 17.42 29.24
N PHE A 611 -1.32 16.72 28.23
CA PHE A 611 -1.54 17.01 26.80
C PHE A 611 -3.00 17.18 26.33
N PHE A 612 -3.98 16.54 26.99
CA PHE A 612 -5.42 16.71 26.70
C PHE A 612 -6.19 17.29 27.90
N GLU A 613 -5.51 17.91 28.85
CA GLU A 613 -6.12 18.49 30.06
C GLU A 613 -6.47 19.97 29.89
N GLU A 614 -6.08 20.59 28.78
CA GLU A 614 -6.32 22.01 28.45
C GLU A 614 -7.80 22.41 28.60
N GLY A 615 -8.73 21.56 28.16
CA GLY A 615 -10.16 21.82 28.30
C GLY A 615 -10.66 21.78 29.76
N LEU A 616 -10.02 20.98 30.61
CA LEU A 616 -10.29 20.99 32.06
C LEU A 616 -9.66 22.23 32.69
N ASP A 617 -8.43 22.57 32.30
CA ASP A 617 -7.73 23.76 32.79
C ASP A 617 -8.53 25.03 32.47
N GLU A 618 -9.03 25.21 31.23
CA GLU A 618 -9.84 26.39 30.86
C GLU A 618 -11.18 26.48 31.62
N VAL A 619 -11.71 25.36 32.12
CA VAL A 619 -12.96 25.33 32.91
C VAL A 619 -12.71 25.61 34.39
N PHE A 620 -11.53 25.24 34.90
CA PHE A 620 -11.24 25.22 36.34
C PHE A 620 -10.07 26.14 36.78
N ALA A 621 -9.39 26.81 35.84
CA ALA A 621 -8.39 27.87 36.10
C ALA A 621 -9.05 29.17 36.58
#